data_AF-A0A6C2U3H0-F1
#
_entry.id   AF-A0A6C2U3H0-F1
#
_cell.length_a   1.000
_cell.length_b   1.000
_cell.length_c   1.000
_cell.angle_alpha   90.00
_cell.angle_beta   90.00
_cell.angle_gamma   90.00
#
_symmetry.space_group_name_H-M   'P 1'
#
loop_
_entity.id
_entity.type
_entity.pdbx_description
1 polymer ?
#
loop_
_entity_poly.entity_id
_entity_poly.type
_entity_poly.pdbx_seq_one_letter_code
_entity_poly.pdbx_strand_id
1 'polypeptide(L)' 'MAGSCPNKEENLKHCTCSYNCDKRGLCCECVAYHRAKGAIPGCFFTTAGEATWDRSAANFCRDCGTR' A
#
# COMPACT_ATOMS: atom_id res chain seq x y z
N MET A 1 -2.60 -2.25 19.82
CA MET A 1 -2.01 -0.96 20.23
C MET A 1 -1.25 -0.42 19.05
N ALA A 2 -1.74 0.61 18.36
CA ALA A 2 -0.97 1.23 17.28
C ALA A 2 0.18 2.03 17.92
N GLY A 3 1.34 1.41 18.03
CA GLY A 3 2.55 2.09 18.48
C GLY A 3 2.83 3.28 17.57
N SER A 4 3.27 4.40 18.14
CA SER A 4 3.74 5.54 17.35
C SER A 4 4.80 5.06 16.36
N CYS A 5 4.56 5.24 15.06
CA CYS A 5 5.54 4.89 14.03
C CYS A 5 6.55 6.04 13.93
N PRO A 6 7.84 5.81 14.25
CA PRO A 6 8.85 6.88 14.20
C PRO A 6 9.08 7.41 12.78
N ASN A 7 8.74 6.62 11.76
CA ASN A 7 8.94 6.97 10.35
C ASN A 7 7.64 7.46 9.67
N LYS A 8 6.58 7.78 10.43
CA LYS A 8 5.26 8.09 9.83
C LYS A 8 5.33 9.21 8.81
N GLU A 9 6.01 10.31 9.15
CA GLU A 9 6.14 11.48 8.28
C GLU A 9 6.94 11.18 7.01
N GLU A 10 8.01 10.39 7.12
CA GLU A 10 8.79 9.98 5.95
C GLU A 10 8.00 9.04 5.05
N ASN A 11 7.35 8.02 5.65
CA ASN A 11 6.52 7.08 4.93
C ASN A 11 5.36 7.77 4.17
N LEU A 12 4.82 8.87 4.71
CA LEU A 12 3.78 9.66 4.05
C LEU A 12 4.26 10.29 2.73
N LYS A 13 5.53 10.69 2.63
CA LYS A 13 6.11 11.25 1.38
C LYS A 13 6.20 10.20 0.27
N HIS A 14 6.35 8.93 0.64
CA HIS A 14 6.44 7.81 -0.29
C HIS A 14 5.12 7.06 -0.50
N CYS A 15 4.06 7.44 0.22
CA CYS A 15 2.77 6.77 0.11
C CYS A 15 2.02 7.24 -1.14
N THR A 16 1.91 6.37 -2.14
CA THR A 16 1.19 6.64 -3.40
C THR A 16 -0.24 6.07 -3.43
N CYS A 17 -0.74 5.51 -2.33
CA CYS A 17 -2.11 5.02 -2.26
C CYS A 17 -3.10 6.15 -2.57
N SER A 18 -3.97 6.01 -3.55
CA SER A 18 -5.01 7.00 -3.89
C SER A 18 -6.13 7.06 -2.86
N TYR A 19 -6.35 6.00 -2.07
CA TYR A 19 -7.38 5.99 -1.02
C TYR A 19 -6.87 6.65 0.28
N ASN A 20 -7.67 7.58 0.82
CA ASN A 20 -7.39 8.20 2.11
C ASN A 20 -7.84 7.27 3.25
N CYS A 21 -6.88 6.78 4.04
CA CYS A 21 -7.15 5.90 5.17
C CYS A 21 -6.30 6.28 6.39
N ASP A 22 -6.78 5.89 7.57
CA ASP A 22 -6.15 6.20 8.86
C ASP A 22 -4.78 5.50 9.04
N LYS A 23 -4.45 4.55 8.15
CA LYS A 23 -3.20 3.77 8.17
C LYS A 23 -2.12 4.35 7.26
N ARG A 24 -2.37 5.47 6.56
CA ARG A 24 -1.36 6.14 5.73
C ARG A 24 -0.15 6.54 6.58
N GLY A 25 1.04 6.22 6.09
CA GLY A 25 2.31 6.40 6.83
C GLY A 25 2.59 5.34 7.90
N LEU A 26 1.61 4.50 8.25
CA LEU A 26 1.77 3.37 9.19
C LEU A 26 1.94 2.07 8.40
N CYS A 27 3.10 1.89 7.75
CA CYS A 27 3.32 0.81 6.79
C CYS A 27 3.00 -0.59 7.34
N CYS A 28 3.38 -0.91 8.59
CA CYS A 28 3.07 -2.20 9.21
C CYS A 28 1.55 -2.43 9.32
N GLU A 29 0.82 -1.42 9.78
CA GLU A 29 -0.65 -1.48 9.91
C GLU A 29 -1.33 -1.57 8.53
N CYS A 30 -0.81 -0.85 7.54
CA CYS A 30 -1.29 -0.87 6.17
C CYS A 30 -1.12 -2.27 5.55
N VAL A 31 0.06 -2.86 5.65
CA VAL A 31 0.37 -4.21 5.15
C VAL A 31 -0.48 -5.25 5.86
N ALA A 32 -0.58 -5.21 7.19
CA ALA A 32 -1.39 -6.15 7.96
C ALA A 32 -2.86 -6.11 7.54
N TYR A 33 -3.41 -4.90 7.38
CA TYR A 33 -4.79 -4.69 6.96
C TYR A 33 -5.09 -5.26 5.57
N HIS A 34 -4.25 -4.94 4.57
CA HIS A 34 -4.46 -5.44 3.21
C HIS A 34 -4.21 -6.95 3.10
N ARG A 35 -3.19 -7.47 3.78
CA ARG A 35 -2.90 -8.91 3.86
C ARG A 35 -4.07 -9.70 4.41
N ALA A 36 -4.73 -9.21 5.47
CA ALA A 36 -5.92 -9.85 6.04
C ALA A 36 -7.09 -9.94 5.06
N LYS A 37 -7.10 -9.10 4.02
CA LYS A 37 -8.11 -9.07 2.95
C LYS A 37 -7.66 -9.76 1.66
N GLY A 38 -6.51 -10.43 1.65
CA GLY A 38 -5.94 -11.01 0.43
C GLY A 38 -5.53 -9.97 -0.62
N ALA A 39 -5.29 -8.73 -0.20
CA ALA A 39 -4.96 -7.60 -1.05
C ALA A 39 -3.52 -7.12 -0.81
N ILE A 40 -2.96 -6.42 -1.80
CA ILE A 40 -1.65 -5.75 -1.71
C ILE A 40 -1.88 -4.24 -1.52
N PRO A 41 -1.13 -3.56 -0.65
CA PRO A 41 -1.26 -2.11 -0.51
C PRO A 41 -1.00 -1.36 -1.81
N GLY A 42 -1.74 -0.27 -2.05
CA GLY A 42 -1.63 0.51 -3.28
C GLY A 42 -0.23 1.08 -3.54
N CYS A 43 0.54 1.35 -2.48
CA CYS A 43 1.89 1.89 -2.59
C CYS A 43 2.92 0.94 -3.21
N PHE A 44 2.58 -0.33 -3.40
CA PHE A 44 3.44 -1.28 -4.12
C PHE A 44 3.22 -1.23 -5.64
N PHE A 45 2.12 -0.65 -6.10
CA PHE A 45 1.79 -0.56 -7.53
C PHE A 45 2.42 0.67 -8.17
N THR A 46 2.63 0.63 -9.48
CA THR A 46 2.88 1.85 -10.28
C THR A 46 1.68 2.79 -10.19
N THR A 47 1.85 4.07 -10.53
CA THR A 47 0.73 5.03 -10.58
C THR A 47 -0.42 4.54 -11.45
N ALA A 48 -0.11 3.86 -12.57
CA ALA A 48 -1.13 3.31 -13.47
C ALA A 48 -1.83 2.09 -12.84
N GLY A 49 -1.07 1.15 -12.27
CA GLY A 49 -1.62 -0.01 -11.58
C GLY A 49 -2.46 0.36 -10.36
N GLU A 50 -2.01 1.36 -9.59
CA GLU A 50 -2.70 1.87 -8.42
C GLU A 50 -4.07 2.46 -8.81
N ALA A 51 -4.14 3.21 -9.91
CA ALA A 51 -5.36 3.82 -10.44
C ALA A 51 -6.41 2.80 -10.91
N THR A 52 -6.04 1.54 -11.16
CA THR A 52 -7.00 0.47 -11.50
C THR A 52 -7.80 -0.02 -10.29
N TRP A 53 -7.34 0.29 -9.08
CA TRP A 53 -7.92 -0.18 -7.81
C TRP A 53 -7.96 -1.70 -7.61
N ASP A 54 -7.47 -2.49 -8.57
CA ASP A 54 -7.33 -3.93 -8.45
C ASP A 54 -6.09 -4.25 -7.59
N ARG A 55 -6.34 -4.53 -6.31
CA ARG A 55 -5.31 -4.87 -5.32
C ARG A 55 -4.99 -6.37 -5.27
N SER A 56 -5.38 -7.15 -6.26
CA SER A 56 -5.07 -8.58 -6.31
C SER A 56 -3.59 -8.83 -6.55
N ALA A 57 -3.09 -9.97 -6.03
CA ALA A 57 -1.72 -10.42 -6.31
C ALA A 57 -1.48 -10.62 -7.82
N ALA A 58 -2.49 -11.09 -8.56
CA ALA A 58 -2.40 -11.24 -10.00
C ALA A 58 -2.17 -9.89 -10.70
N ASN A 59 -2.88 -8.84 -10.28
CA ASN A 59 -2.67 -7.52 -10.84
C ASN A 59 -1.31 -6.94 -10.48
N PHE A 60 -0.88 -7.13 -9.24
CA PHE A 60 0.46 -6.71 -8.81
C PHE A 60 1.57 -7.37 -9.64
N CYS A 61 1.47 -8.68 -9.90
CA CYS A 61 2.43 -9.38 -10.75
C CYS A 61 2.44 -8.85 -12.20
N ARG A 62 1.28 -8.43 -12.74
CA ARG A 62 1.19 -7.80 -14.06
C ARG A 62 1.78 -6.40 -14.07
N ASP A 63 1.49 -5.60 -13.05
CA ASP A 63 1.93 -4.22 -12.91
C ASP A 63 3.45 -4.12 -12.69
N CYS A 64 4.01 -5.01 -11.89
CA CYS A 64 5.44 -5.06 -11.55
C CYS A 64 6.25 -6.04 -12.42
N GLY A 65 5.67 -6.58 -13.50
CA GLY A 65 6.25 -7.63 -14.33
C GLY A 65 7.76 -7.45 -14.58
N THR A 66 8.55 -8.26 -13.88
CA THR A 66 10.03 -8.37 -13.94
C THR A 66 10.81 -7.08 -13.65
N ARG A 67 10.85 -6.65 -12.39
CA ARG A 67 11.98 -5.87 -11.84
C ARG A 67 12.88 -6.75 -11.00
#